data_AF-A0A356NPL8-F1
#
_entry.id   AF-A0A356NPL8-F1
#
_cell.length_a   1.000
_cell.length_b   1.000
_cell.length_c   1.000
_cell.angle_alpha   90.00
_cell.angle_beta   90.00
_cell.angle_gamma   90.00
#
_symmetry.space_group_name_H-M   'P 1'
#
loop_
_entity.id
_entity.type
_entity.pdbx_description
1 polymer ?
#
loop_
_entity_poly.entity_id
_entity_poly.type
_entity_poly.pdbx_seq_one_letter_code
_entity_poly.pdbx_strand_id
1 'polypeptide(L)'
;MSTLMLAMNLSISCAWADWSWVVPSDYASISPDLFLKGVKEADSFRRNLLQKNAVGLTKADVLSEAIARFQRLAGDYLSKENGVKGYKIRKKTLLRAFKGEKSKLKPHDVFKAFNGKWYGIWDKMKVDHHWFPQINQDPPKKIQAFHDVWVHAVQFAWVGDGFGWNVVATEEEDSSDYFLLGTVYHVRDKDPSQIYLHRPHVGISATKDQLIWMTSREVFLEERLEPKGEFPERYVITGFNYQMQGNTRLSVVGNSFQAIYTRKSDQRYPWKQYWINLTAP
;
A
#
# COMPACT_ATOMS: atom_id res chain seq x y z
N MET A 1 -26.93 23.99 -25.19
CA MET A 1 -26.07 23.83 -23.99
C MET A 1 -26.71 23.00 -22.86
N SER A 2 -28.03 22.78 -22.82
CA SER A 2 -28.68 22.04 -21.71
C SER A 2 -28.50 20.50 -21.77
N THR A 3 -28.41 19.91 -22.97
CA THR A 3 -28.34 18.44 -23.16
C THR A 3 -26.98 17.85 -22.74
N LEU A 4 -25.90 18.62 -22.86
CA LEU A 4 -24.55 18.16 -22.49
C LEU A 4 -24.38 18.08 -20.96
N MET A 5 -24.96 19.03 -20.21
CA MET A 5 -24.94 19.01 -18.74
C MET A 5 -25.79 17.87 -18.16
N LEU A 6 -26.92 17.54 -18.79
CA LEU A 6 -27.77 16.43 -18.35
C LEU A 6 -27.06 15.07 -18.52
N ALA A 7 -26.37 14.87 -19.64
CA ALA A 7 -25.60 13.65 -19.91
C ALA A 7 -24.38 13.49 -18.99
N MET A 8 -23.70 14.59 -18.65
CA MET A 8 -22.61 14.59 -17.66
C MET A 8 -23.12 14.25 -16.25
N ASN A 9 -24.25 14.81 -15.83
CA ASN A 9 -24.83 14.50 -14.51
C ASN A 9 -25.33 13.05 -14.40
N LEU A 10 -25.91 12.49 -15.47
CA LEU A 10 -26.37 11.09 -15.50
C LEU A 10 -25.19 10.10 -15.46
N SER A 11 -24.12 10.35 -16.22
CA SER A 11 -22.93 9.47 -16.23
C SER A 11 -22.14 9.50 -14.92
N ILE A 12 -22.06 10.65 -14.24
CA ILE A 12 -21.49 10.77 -12.90
C ILE A 12 -22.35 10.01 -11.88
N SER A 13 -23.68 10.05 -11.98
CA SER A 13 -24.57 9.30 -11.07
C SER A 13 -24.49 7.78 -11.21
N CYS A 14 -24.23 7.25 -12.41
CA CYS A 14 -24.11 5.81 -12.64
C CYS A 14 -22.78 5.26 -12.10
N ALA A 15 -21.66 5.94 -12.33
CA ALA A 15 -20.36 5.52 -11.82
C ALA A 15 -20.29 5.58 -10.27
N TRP A 16 -20.94 6.59 -9.67
CA TRP A 16 -21.07 6.70 -8.21
C TRP A 16 -21.83 5.52 -7.60
N ALA A 17 -22.92 5.07 -8.23
CA ALA A 17 -23.71 3.93 -7.73
C ALA A 17 -22.89 2.63 -7.78
N ASP A 18 -22.20 2.37 -8.89
CA ASP A 18 -21.49 1.11 -9.16
C ASP A 18 -20.29 0.85 -8.25
N TRP A 19 -19.70 1.91 -7.70
CA TRP A 19 -18.51 1.86 -6.85
C TRP A 19 -18.75 2.35 -5.42
N SER A 20 -19.97 2.75 -5.06
CA SER A 20 -20.32 3.21 -3.70
C SER A 20 -19.89 2.25 -2.58
N TRP A 21 -19.92 0.94 -2.84
CA TRP A 21 -19.54 -0.12 -1.91
C TRP A 21 -18.06 -0.10 -1.49
N VAL A 22 -17.18 0.59 -2.22
CA VAL A 22 -15.75 0.71 -1.84
C VAL A 22 -15.54 1.69 -0.68
N VAL A 23 -16.56 2.46 -0.32
CA VAL A 23 -16.53 3.46 0.75
C VAL A 23 -17.43 2.97 1.89
N PRO A 24 -16.91 2.82 3.12
CA PRO A 24 -17.75 2.52 4.26
C PRO A 24 -18.78 3.62 4.51
N SER A 25 -19.94 3.26 5.07
CA SER A 25 -21.03 4.21 5.38
C SER A 25 -20.58 5.39 6.24
N ASP A 26 -19.66 5.15 7.16
CA ASP A 26 -19.10 6.17 8.07
C ASP A 26 -18.35 7.29 7.33
N TYR A 27 -18.00 7.05 6.05
CA TYR A 27 -17.27 7.96 5.19
C TYR A 27 -18.02 8.24 3.88
N ALA A 28 -19.35 8.18 3.87
CA ALA A 28 -20.18 8.39 2.67
C ALA A 28 -19.98 9.74 1.96
N SER A 29 -19.33 10.72 2.59
CA SER A 29 -18.91 11.97 1.94
C SER A 29 -17.73 11.81 0.97
N ILE A 30 -17.00 10.70 1.04
CA ILE A 30 -15.90 10.39 0.13
C ILE A 30 -16.47 9.91 -1.21
N SER A 31 -16.13 10.62 -2.27
CA SER A 31 -16.52 10.23 -3.63
C SER A 31 -15.84 8.91 -4.05
N PRO A 32 -16.58 7.91 -4.57
CA PRO A 32 -16.00 6.72 -5.19
C PRO A 32 -15.10 7.02 -6.39
N ASP A 33 -15.20 8.19 -7.02
CA ASP A 33 -14.30 8.60 -8.11
C ASP A 33 -12.84 8.70 -7.64
N LEU A 34 -12.61 8.98 -6.36
CA LEU A 34 -11.26 8.99 -5.77
C LEU A 34 -10.65 7.58 -5.73
N PHE A 35 -11.47 6.54 -5.54
CA PHE A 35 -11.01 5.16 -5.67
C PHE A 35 -10.59 4.88 -7.11
N LEU A 36 -11.43 5.19 -8.10
CA LEU A 36 -11.13 4.97 -9.51
C LEU A 36 -9.87 5.72 -9.95
N LYS A 37 -9.75 6.99 -9.58
CA LYS A 37 -8.56 7.80 -9.82
C LYS A 37 -7.32 7.19 -9.17
N GLY A 38 -7.43 6.80 -7.91
CA GLY A 38 -6.33 6.23 -7.14
C GLY A 38 -5.82 4.93 -7.72
N VAL A 39 -6.71 4.03 -8.16
CA VAL A 39 -6.33 2.77 -8.83
C VAL A 39 -5.62 3.05 -10.16
N LYS A 40 -6.13 3.97 -10.97
CA LYS A 40 -5.51 4.37 -12.25
C LYS A 40 -4.09 4.92 -12.06
N GLU A 41 -3.91 5.78 -11.06
CA GLU A 41 -2.62 6.36 -10.76
C GLU A 41 -1.65 5.35 -10.14
N ALA A 42 -2.14 4.43 -9.31
CA ALA A 42 -1.35 3.33 -8.76
C ALA A 42 -0.87 2.36 -9.86
N ASP A 43 -1.74 1.98 -10.81
CA ASP A 43 -1.32 1.16 -11.95
C ASP A 43 -0.34 1.91 -12.88
N SER A 44 -0.58 3.20 -13.13
CA SER A 44 0.36 4.05 -13.87
C SER A 44 1.73 4.09 -13.20
N PHE A 45 1.75 4.21 -11.87
CA PHE A 45 2.98 4.14 -11.08
C PHE A 45 3.65 2.76 -11.18
N ARG A 46 2.88 1.65 -11.05
CA ARG A 46 3.37 0.27 -11.25
C ARG A 46 4.05 0.10 -12.60
N ARG A 47 3.40 0.55 -13.67
CA ARG A 47 3.93 0.45 -15.03
C ARG A 47 5.20 1.28 -15.20
N ASN A 48 5.26 2.49 -14.63
CA ASN A 48 6.47 3.29 -14.64
C ASN A 48 7.64 2.59 -13.93
N LEU A 49 7.37 1.83 -12.86
CA LEU A 49 8.40 1.03 -12.20
C LEU A 49 8.93 -0.10 -13.08
N LEU A 50 8.11 -0.63 -13.99
CA LEU A 50 8.42 -1.74 -14.90
C LEU A 50 9.04 -1.29 -16.24
N GLN A 51 9.08 0.01 -16.52
CA GLN A 51 9.70 0.54 -17.74
C GLN A 51 11.22 0.31 -17.73
N LYS A 52 11.72 -0.34 -18.78
CA LYS A 52 13.14 -0.56 -19.00
C LYS A 52 13.81 0.73 -19.49
N ASN A 53 14.99 1.02 -18.97
CA ASN A 53 15.88 2.03 -19.53
C ASN A 53 16.68 1.48 -20.73
N ALA A 54 17.58 2.28 -21.28
CA ALA A 54 18.43 1.92 -22.43
C ALA A 54 19.31 0.67 -22.21
N VAL A 55 19.62 0.33 -20.95
CA VAL A 55 20.42 -0.86 -20.59
C VAL A 55 19.56 -2.04 -20.10
N GLY A 56 18.23 -1.95 -20.25
CA GLY A 56 17.29 -3.01 -19.90
C GLY A 56 16.91 -3.09 -18.41
N LEU A 57 17.37 -2.16 -17.57
CA LEU A 57 17.10 -2.12 -16.13
C LEU A 57 15.80 -1.32 -15.84
N THR A 58 15.00 -1.80 -14.89
CA THR A 58 13.76 -1.14 -14.44
C THR A 58 13.93 -0.53 -13.05
N LYS A 59 13.08 0.43 -12.66
CA LYS A 59 13.09 0.94 -11.27
C LYS A 59 12.69 -0.16 -10.27
N ALA A 60 11.86 -1.10 -10.68
CA ALA A 60 11.50 -2.28 -9.89
C ALA A 60 12.74 -3.15 -9.58
N ASP A 61 13.72 -3.25 -10.49
CA ASP A 61 15.00 -3.94 -10.24
C ASP A 61 15.80 -3.28 -9.12
N VAL A 62 15.91 -1.95 -9.20
CA VAL A 62 16.62 -1.13 -8.21
C VAL A 62 15.94 -1.20 -6.84
N LEU A 63 14.61 -1.03 -6.81
CA LEU A 63 13.83 -1.12 -5.57
C LEU A 63 13.92 -2.52 -4.95
N SER A 64 13.82 -3.57 -5.77
CA SER A 64 13.92 -4.95 -5.28
C SER A 64 15.28 -5.25 -4.66
N GLU A 65 16.36 -4.70 -5.24
CA GLU A 65 17.70 -4.78 -4.68
C GLU A 65 17.81 -4.00 -3.37
N ALA A 66 17.29 -2.77 -3.33
CA ALA A 66 17.29 -1.92 -2.14
C ALA A 66 16.54 -2.57 -0.98
N ILE A 67 15.34 -3.10 -1.22
CA ILE A 67 14.52 -3.79 -0.22
C ILE A 67 15.26 -5.01 0.34
N ALA A 68 15.82 -5.86 -0.54
CA ALA A 68 16.56 -7.04 -0.11
C ALA A 68 17.81 -6.68 0.71
N ARG A 69 18.53 -5.61 0.33
CA ARG A 69 19.68 -5.11 1.10
C ARG A 69 19.25 -4.51 2.44
N PHE A 70 18.17 -3.73 2.45
CA PHE A 70 17.62 -3.13 3.66
C PHE A 70 17.23 -4.20 4.68
N GLN A 71 16.51 -5.24 4.27
CA GLN A 71 16.15 -6.37 5.13
C GLN A 71 17.36 -7.02 5.81
N ARG A 72 18.49 -7.13 5.09
CA ARG A 72 19.75 -7.68 5.63
C ARG A 72 20.42 -6.72 6.61
N LEU A 73 20.52 -5.43 6.27
CA LEU A 73 21.19 -4.42 7.10
C LEU A 73 20.38 -4.06 8.35
N ALA A 74 19.05 -4.05 8.24
CA ALA A 74 18.14 -3.78 9.34
C ALA A 74 17.96 -4.99 10.27
N GLY A 75 18.37 -6.20 9.86
CA GLY A 75 18.09 -7.45 10.57
C GLY A 75 18.49 -7.44 12.04
N ASP A 76 19.66 -6.88 12.37
CA ASP A 76 20.13 -6.80 13.76
C ASP A 76 19.34 -5.80 14.61
N TYR A 77 18.88 -4.69 14.02
CA TYR A 77 17.99 -3.75 14.69
C TYR A 77 16.61 -4.37 14.91
N LEU A 78 16.06 -4.99 13.88
CA LEU A 78 14.72 -5.61 13.90
C LEU A 78 14.64 -6.81 14.84
N SER A 79 15.70 -7.62 14.93
CA SER A 79 15.75 -8.79 15.81
C SER A 79 15.77 -8.45 17.30
N LYS A 80 16.30 -7.29 17.69
CA LYS A 80 16.34 -6.81 19.09
C LYS A 80 15.05 -6.10 19.48
N GLU A 81 14.36 -5.52 18.52
CA GLU A 81 13.28 -4.57 18.74
C GLU A 81 11.93 -5.13 18.39
N ASN A 82 11.47 -6.17 19.10
CA ASN A 82 10.04 -6.54 19.19
C ASN A 82 9.23 -6.57 17.88
N GLY A 83 9.87 -6.71 16.73
CA GLY A 83 9.39 -6.00 15.56
C GLY A 83 10.04 -6.55 14.32
N VAL A 84 9.23 -7.34 13.61
CA VAL A 84 9.52 -8.04 12.36
C VAL A 84 10.21 -9.40 12.59
N LYS A 85 9.56 -10.53 12.24
CA LYS A 85 10.17 -11.89 12.26
C LYS A 85 11.29 -12.06 11.21
N GLY A 86 11.76 -10.96 10.64
CA GLY A 86 12.51 -10.86 9.42
C GLY A 86 11.59 -11.00 8.21
N TYR A 87 11.47 -9.95 7.42
CA TYR A 87 11.12 -10.11 6.02
C TYR A 87 12.23 -10.93 5.37
N LYS A 88 11.90 -12.07 4.78
CA LYS A 88 12.86 -12.88 3.99
C LYS A 88 12.33 -13.09 2.58
N ILE A 89 12.03 -11.99 1.90
CA ILE A 89 11.70 -12.01 0.48
C ILE A 89 12.96 -11.83 -0.37
N ARG A 90 13.06 -12.61 -1.45
CA ARG A 90 14.19 -12.55 -2.39
C ARG A 90 13.87 -11.55 -3.50
N LYS A 91 14.89 -10.90 -4.06
CA LYS A 91 14.78 -9.99 -5.22
C LYS A 91 13.90 -10.54 -6.34
N LYS A 92 14.12 -11.80 -6.73
CA LYS A 92 13.34 -12.46 -7.79
C LYS A 92 11.84 -12.56 -7.48
N THR A 93 11.49 -12.74 -6.22
CA THR A 93 10.08 -12.77 -5.78
C THR A 93 9.47 -11.37 -5.80
N LEU A 94 10.23 -10.35 -5.37
CA LEU A 94 9.79 -8.94 -5.46
C LEU A 94 9.48 -8.54 -6.92
N LEU A 95 10.39 -8.85 -7.84
CA LEU A 95 10.23 -8.52 -9.26
C LEU A 95 9.02 -9.18 -9.92
N ARG A 96 8.78 -10.44 -9.58
CA ARG A 96 7.59 -11.16 -10.03
C ARG A 96 6.32 -10.52 -9.50
N ALA A 97 6.31 -10.15 -8.21
CA ALA A 97 5.15 -9.52 -7.58
C ALA A 97 4.82 -8.15 -8.20
N PHE A 98 5.82 -7.33 -8.58
CA PHE A 98 5.56 -6.09 -9.32
C PHE A 98 4.78 -6.31 -10.61
N LYS A 99 5.08 -7.41 -11.32
CA LYS A 99 4.43 -7.76 -12.58
C LYS A 99 3.13 -8.53 -12.41
N GLY A 100 2.92 -9.16 -11.26
CA GLY A 100 1.87 -10.13 -11.00
C GLY A 100 2.26 -11.58 -11.32
N GLU A 101 3.41 -11.81 -11.96
CA GLU A 101 3.82 -13.14 -12.45
C GLU A 101 3.94 -14.20 -11.34
N LYS A 102 3.35 -15.38 -11.56
CA LYS A 102 3.47 -16.55 -10.67
C LYS A 102 3.04 -16.22 -9.25
N SER A 103 1.99 -15.41 -9.13
CA SER A 103 1.47 -14.97 -7.85
C SER A 103 1.04 -16.18 -7.01
N LYS A 104 1.44 -16.18 -5.73
CA LYS A 104 0.90 -17.11 -4.72
C LYS A 104 -0.15 -16.44 -3.85
N LEU A 105 -0.60 -15.25 -4.26
CA LEU A 105 -1.65 -14.51 -3.57
C LEU A 105 -2.92 -15.34 -3.57
N LYS A 106 -3.54 -15.43 -2.40
CA LYS A 106 -4.95 -15.82 -2.29
C LYS A 106 -5.73 -14.51 -2.26
N PRO A 107 -6.35 -14.08 -3.38
CA PRO A 107 -6.93 -12.74 -3.49
C PRO A 107 -7.90 -12.44 -2.35
N HIS A 108 -8.65 -13.46 -1.90
CA HIS A 108 -9.65 -13.34 -0.84
C HIS A 108 -9.12 -13.20 0.59
N ASP A 109 -7.80 -13.31 0.83
CA ASP A 109 -7.21 -13.32 2.17
C ASP A 109 -6.08 -12.29 2.36
N VAL A 110 -5.64 -11.60 1.29
CA VAL A 110 -4.39 -10.81 1.28
C VAL A 110 -4.33 -9.79 2.41
N PHE A 111 -5.42 -9.07 2.67
CA PHE A 111 -5.42 -7.97 3.64
C PHE A 111 -6.06 -8.32 4.99
N LYS A 112 -6.64 -9.53 5.13
CA LYS A 112 -7.46 -9.90 6.29
C LYS A 112 -6.74 -9.80 7.63
N ALA A 113 -5.45 -10.12 7.67
CA ALA A 113 -4.66 -10.06 8.91
C ALA A 113 -4.62 -8.64 9.51
N PHE A 114 -4.69 -7.60 8.67
CA PHE A 114 -4.56 -6.21 9.10
C PHE A 114 -5.89 -5.58 9.51
N ASN A 115 -7.02 -6.26 9.32
CA ASN A 115 -8.36 -5.73 9.62
C ASN A 115 -8.47 -5.19 11.06
N GLY A 116 -9.30 -4.17 11.25
CA GLY A 116 -9.65 -3.57 12.53
C GLY A 116 -8.84 -2.32 12.86
N LYS A 117 -9.00 -1.87 14.10
CA LYS A 117 -8.36 -0.65 14.60
C LYS A 117 -6.95 -0.94 15.11
N TRP A 118 -6.04 0.01 14.86
CA TRP A 118 -4.66 -0.04 15.32
C TRP A 118 -4.21 1.34 15.81
N TYR A 119 -3.65 1.37 17.01
CA TYR A 119 -3.29 2.59 17.71
C TYR A 119 -1.78 2.64 17.91
N GLY A 120 -1.17 3.75 17.51
CA GLY A 120 0.28 3.92 17.58
C GLY A 120 0.70 5.38 17.57
N ILE A 121 1.99 5.60 17.36
CA ILE A 121 2.60 6.91 17.16
C ILE A 121 3.37 6.89 15.83
N TRP A 122 3.11 7.88 14.99
CA TRP A 122 3.84 8.13 13.76
C TRP A 122 4.62 9.43 13.89
N ASP A 123 5.94 9.35 13.92
CA ASP A 123 6.83 10.44 14.33
C ASP A 123 6.43 11.01 15.71
N LYS A 124 5.63 12.08 15.74
CA LYS A 124 5.11 12.71 16.97
C LYS A 124 3.58 12.63 17.09
N MET A 125 2.90 12.18 16.04
CA MET A 125 1.45 12.16 15.96
C MET A 125 0.89 10.88 16.58
N LYS A 126 -0.13 11.00 17.44
CA LYS A 126 -0.95 9.85 17.83
C LYS A 126 -1.81 9.46 16.64
N VAL A 127 -1.70 8.20 16.23
CA VAL A 127 -2.34 7.69 15.02
C VAL A 127 -3.33 6.58 15.34
N ASP A 128 -4.52 6.72 14.78
CA ASP A 128 -5.62 5.76 14.91
C ASP A 128 -5.94 5.25 13.51
N HIS A 129 -5.34 4.11 13.16
CA HIS A 129 -5.65 3.43 11.92
C HIS A 129 -6.92 2.62 12.06
N HIS A 130 -7.70 2.54 10.98
CA HIS A 130 -8.81 1.62 10.86
C HIS A 130 -8.78 0.98 9.48
N TRP A 131 -8.34 -0.28 9.43
CA TRP A 131 -8.40 -1.10 8.23
C TRP A 131 -9.75 -1.81 8.21
N PHE A 132 -10.61 -1.50 7.25
CA PHE A 132 -11.91 -2.14 7.16
C PHE A 132 -11.76 -3.59 6.68
N PRO A 133 -12.79 -4.44 6.86
CA PRO A 133 -12.79 -5.76 6.25
C PRO A 133 -12.59 -5.67 4.73
N GLN A 134 -11.75 -6.55 4.20
CA GLN A 134 -11.61 -6.72 2.76
C GLN A 134 -12.94 -7.14 2.12
N ILE A 135 -13.31 -6.50 1.03
CA ILE A 135 -14.45 -6.82 0.19
C ILE A 135 -13.94 -7.54 -1.05
N ASN A 136 -14.44 -8.75 -1.29
CA ASN A 136 -14.10 -9.56 -2.45
C ASN A 136 -15.11 -9.34 -3.57
N GLN A 137 -14.66 -9.42 -4.82
CA GLN A 137 -15.51 -9.36 -6.00
C GLN A 137 -15.42 -10.69 -6.73
N ASP A 138 -16.58 -11.28 -6.99
CA ASP A 138 -16.75 -12.50 -7.78
C ASP A 138 -18.05 -12.37 -8.57
N PRO A 139 -18.02 -12.10 -9.89
CA PRO A 139 -16.81 -11.93 -10.72
C PRO A 139 -16.01 -10.64 -10.41
N PRO A 140 -14.72 -10.54 -10.81
CA PRO A 140 -13.93 -9.33 -10.61
C PRO A 140 -14.52 -8.13 -11.38
N LYS A 141 -14.41 -6.93 -10.80
CA LYS A 141 -14.94 -5.70 -11.42
C LYS A 141 -13.89 -4.98 -12.26
N LYS A 142 -14.26 -4.64 -13.49
CA LYS A 142 -13.39 -3.93 -14.44
C LYS A 142 -13.33 -2.43 -14.18
N ILE A 143 -12.13 -1.87 -14.12
CA ILE A 143 -11.87 -0.43 -14.23
C ILE A 143 -11.24 -0.17 -15.59
N GLN A 144 -11.93 0.61 -16.42
CA GLN A 144 -11.38 1.08 -17.70
C GLN A 144 -10.29 2.13 -17.45
N ALA A 145 -9.05 1.80 -17.82
CA ALA A 145 -7.89 2.67 -17.75
C ALA A 145 -7.06 2.53 -19.03
N PHE A 146 -5.87 3.13 -19.09
CA PHE A 146 -4.99 3.00 -20.28
C PHE A 146 -4.69 1.52 -20.59
N HIS A 147 -4.59 0.71 -19.54
CA HIS A 147 -4.77 -0.73 -19.60
C HIS A 147 -5.87 -1.12 -18.63
N ASP A 148 -6.71 -2.06 -19.01
CA ASP A 148 -7.78 -2.52 -18.13
C ASP A 148 -7.21 -3.09 -16.82
N VAL A 149 -7.90 -2.80 -15.72
CA VAL A 149 -7.57 -3.34 -14.40
C VAL A 149 -8.80 -4.07 -13.87
N TRP A 150 -8.64 -5.35 -13.58
CA TRP A 150 -9.69 -6.19 -13.01
C TRP A 150 -9.49 -6.30 -11.51
N VAL A 151 -10.46 -5.81 -10.74
CA VAL A 151 -10.42 -5.72 -9.29
C VAL A 151 -11.06 -6.96 -8.67
N HIS A 152 -10.27 -7.72 -7.92
CA HIS A 152 -10.68 -8.95 -7.25
C HIS A 152 -10.98 -8.74 -5.76
N ALA A 153 -10.27 -7.81 -5.13
CA ALA A 153 -10.51 -7.45 -3.74
C ALA A 153 -10.11 -6.01 -3.45
N VAL A 154 -10.81 -5.39 -2.50
CA VAL A 154 -10.57 -4.01 -2.04
C VAL A 154 -10.60 -3.98 -0.52
N GLN A 155 -9.73 -3.19 0.08
CA GLN A 155 -9.78 -2.86 1.51
C GLN A 155 -9.67 -1.35 1.67
N PHE A 156 -10.70 -0.71 2.23
CA PHE A 156 -10.65 0.70 2.63
C PHE A 156 -9.88 0.85 3.95
N ALA A 157 -9.18 1.97 4.09
CA ALA A 157 -8.45 2.30 5.30
C ALA A 157 -8.60 3.77 5.68
N TRP A 158 -8.73 4.04 6.97
CA TRP A 158 -8.36 5.31 7.56
C TRP A 158 -6.95 5.20 8.15
N VAL A 159 -6.02 6.06 7.72
CA VAL A 159 -4.59 5.96 8.05
C VAL A 159 -4.06 7.09 8.94
N GLY A 160 -4.89 7.58 9.86
CA GLY A 160 -4.52 8.63 10.82
C GLY A 160 -4.92 10.01 10.32
N ASP A 161 -4.16 10.54 9.36
CA ASP A 161 -4.37 11.87 8.75
C ASP A 161 -4.95 11.80 7.32
N GLY A 162 -5.46 10.64 6.93
CA GLY A 162 -5.93 10.39 5.58
C GLY A 162 -6.72 9.10 5.46
N PHE A 163 -7.13 8.80 4.23
CA PHE A 163 -7.83 7.57 3.87
C PHE A 163 -7.28 6.98 2.59
N GLY A 164 -7.59 5.73 2.32
CA GLY A 164 -7.05 5.04 1.16
C GLY A 164 -7.70 3.71 0.87
N TRP A 165 -7.19 3.06 -0.17
CA TRP A 165 -7.61 1.73 -0.57
C TRP A 165 -6.39 0.86 -0.89
N ASN A 166 -6.44 -0.39 -0.46
CA ASN A 166 -5.59 -1.47 -0.94
C ASN A 166 -6.41 -2.32 -1.91
N VAL A 167 -5.80 -2.76 -3.01
CA VAL A 167 -6.49 -3.45 -4.11
C VAL A 167 -5.68 -4.65 -4.57
N VAL A 168 -6.36 -5.80 -4.73
CA VAL A 168 -5.84 -6.96 -5.47
C VAL A 168 -6.41 -6.90 -6.88
N ALA A 169 -5.52 -6.92 -7.88
CA ALA A 169 -5.93 -6.77 -9.27
C ALA A 169 -5.14 -7.63 -10.26
N THR A 170 -5.69 -7.76 -11.46
CA THR A 170 -5.09 -8.42 -12.63
C THR A 170 -5.25 -7.55 -13.88
N GLU A 171 -4.47 -7.85 -14.94
CA GLU A 171 -4.63 -7.17 -16.25
C GLU A 171 -5.75 -7.78 -17.09
N GLU A 172 -6.12 -9.04 -16.81
CA GLU A 172 -7.17 -9.80 -17.49
C GLU A 172 -8.12 -10.42 -16.46
N GLU A 173 -9.39 -10.61 -16.83
CA GLU A 173 -10.47 -11.08 -15.94
C GLU A 173 -10.12 -12.40 -15.24
N ASP A 174 -9.72 -13.41 -16.04
CA ASP A 174 -9.47 -14.78 -15.58
C ASP A 174 -8.01 -15.06 -15.21
N SER A 175 -7.18 -14.02 -15.12
CA SER A 175 -5.76 -14.20 -14.82
C SER A 175 -5.52 -14.59 -13.35
N SER A 176 -4.49 -15.41 -13.14
CA SER A 176 -3.96 -15.72 -11.80
C SER A 176 -2.71 -14.93 -11.44
N ASP A 177 -2.28 -14.02 -12.33
CA ASP A 177 -1.11 -13.17 -12.14
C ASP A 177 -1.49 -11.87 -11.39
N TYR A 178 -1.83 -12.03 -10.11
CA TYR A 178 -2.25 -10.93 -9.24
C TYR A 178 -1.11 -9.98 -8.86
N PHE A 179 -1.37 -8.69 -8.94
CA PHE A 179 -0.56 -7.61 -8.35
C PHE A 179 -1.37 -6.80 -7.34
N LEU A 180 -0.67 -6.07 -6.46
CA LEU A 180 -1.31 -5.22 -5.46
C LEU A 180 -1.11 -3.75 -5.80
N LEU A 181 -2.19 -3.00 -5.77
CA LEU A 181 -2.20 -1.55 -5.90
C LEU A 181 -2.67 -0.94 -4.58
N GLY A 182 -2.24 0.29 -4.33
CA GLY A 182 -2.78 1.05 -3.21
C GLY A 182 -2.73 2.56 -3.47
N THR A 183 -3.54 3.28 -2.71
CA THR A 183 -3.62 4.73 -2.78
C THR A 183 -3.93 5.30 -1.40
N VAL A 184 -3.25 6.38 -1.01
CA VAL A 184 -3.59 7.17 0.19
C VAL A 184 -3.79 8.62 -0.19
N TYR A 185 -4.88 9.21 0.29
CA TYR A 185 -5.18 10.64 0.27
C TYR A 185 -5.03 11.19 1.69
N HIS A 186 -4.07 12.09 1.89
CA HIS A 186 -3.93 12.82 3.14
C HIS A 186 -4.77 14.09 3.10
N VAL A 187 -5.42 14.39 4.22
CA VAL A 187 -6.43 15.43 4.31
C VAL A 187 -6.18 16.35 5.49
N ARG A 188 -6.64 17.61 5.37
CA ARG A 188 -6.53 18.58 6.46
C ARG A 188 -7.62 18.34 7.48
N ASP A 189 -7.27 18.42 8.76
CA ASP A 189 -8.21 18.38 9.89
C ASP A 189 -9.20 17.21 9.86
N LYS A 190 -8.77 16.07 9.28
CA LYS A 190 -9.59 14.86 9.08
C LYS A 190 -10.83 15.08 8.19
N ASP A 191 -10.87 16.16 7.42
CA ASP A 191 -11.94 16.47 6.46
C ASP A 191 -11.63 15.85 5.10
N PRO A 192 -12.37 14.80 4.66
CA PRO A 192 -12.08 14.13 3.40
C PRO A 192 -12.19 15.01 2.14
N SER A 193 -12.83 16.18 2.24
CA SER A 193 -12.92 17.14 1.14
C SER A 193 -11.65 17.98 0.95
N GLN A 194 -10.79 18.04 1.97
CA GLN A 194 -9.58 18.88 1.99
C GLN A 194 -8.32 18.07 1.74
N ILE A 195 -8.28 17.36 0.61
CA ILE A 195 -7.13 16.56 0.18
C ILE A 195 -5.96 17.51 -0.14
N TYR A 196 -4.83 17.33 0.55
CA TYR A 196 -3.62 18.13 0.32
C TYR A 196 -2.48 17.31 -0.30
N LEU A 197 -2.54 15.99 -0.21
CA LEU A 197 -1.52 15.10 -0.77
C LEU A 197 -2.15 13.77 -1.17
N HIS A 198 -1.72 13.25 -2.32
CA HIS A 198 -2.13 11.95 -2.83
C HIS A 198 -0.90 11.10 -3.14
N ARG A 199 -0.91 9.84 -2.68
CA ARG A 199 0.20 8.89 -2.75
C ARG A 199 -0.27 7.56 -3.36
N PRO A 200 -0.24 7.41 -4.69
CA PRO A 200 -0.35 6.11 -5.33
C PRO A 200 0.87 5.25 -4.97
N HIS A 201 0.66 3.95 -4.80
CA HIS A 201 1.71 3.02 -4.41
C HIS A 201 1.42 1.59 -4.90
N VAL A 202 2.46 0.77 -4.90
CA VAL A 202 2.39 -0.65 -5.27
C VAL A 202 2.67 -1.50 -4.05
N GLY A 203 1.97 -2.62 -3.95
CA GLY A 203 2.12 -3.58 -2.85
C GLY A 203 2.75 -4.89 -3.28
N ILE A 204 3.37 -5.57 -2.31
CA ILE A 204 3.82 -6.95 -2.44
C ILE A 204 3.44 -7.69 -1.16
N SER A 205 2.75 -8.83 -1.27
CA SER A 205 2.58 -9.74 -0.14
C SER A 205 3.74 -10.72 -0.09
N ALA A 206 4.47 -10.68 1.02
CA ALA A 206 5.49 -11.69 1.31
C ALA A 206 4.85 -12.93 1.96
N THR A 207 3.89 -12.72 2.86
CA THR A 207 3.05 -13.75 3.48
C THR A 207 1.67 -13.17 3.83
N LYS A 208 0.76 -13.97 4.39
CA LYS A 208 -0.54 -13.48 4.87
C LYS A 208 -0.43 -12.39 5.95
N ASP A 209 0.69 -12.33 6.68
CA ASP A 209 0.93 -11.40 7.78
C ASP A 209 1.96 -10.32 7.42
N GLN A 210 2.43 -10.27 6.18
CA GLN A 210 3.55 -9.42 5.76
C GLN A 210 3.29 -8.78 4.39
N LEU A 211 3.21 -7.45 4.38
CA LEU A 211 3.06 -6.62 3.20
C LEU A 211 4.26 -5.69 3.03
N ILE A 212 4.55 -5.32 1.78
CA ILE A 212 5.52 -4.28 1.45
C ILE A 212 4.82 -3.28 0.55
N TRP A 213 4.80 -2.01 0.93
CA TRP A 213 4.27 -0.93 0.12
C TRP A 213 5.40 -0.01 -0.35
N MET A 214 5.33 0.41 -1.60
CA MET A 214 6.31 1.29 -2.23
C MET A 214 5.58 2.47 -2.86
N THR A 215 5.87 3.67 -2.36
CA THR A 215 5.44 4.94 -2.97
C THR A 215 6.53 5.43 -3.92
N SER A 216 6.46 6.68 -4.38
CA SER A 216 7.57 7.30 -5.13
C SER A 216 8.80 7.63 -4.29
N ARG A 217 8.69 7.64 -2.95
CA ARG A 217 9.73 8.14 -2.03
C ARG A 217 9.95 7.28 -0.79
N GLU A 218 9.05 6.37 -0.48
CA GLU A 218 9.07 5.59 0.74
C GLU A 218 8.84 4.11 0.45
N VAL A 219 9.47 3.28 1.27
CA VAL A 219 9.19 1.85 1.35
C VAL A 219 8.73 1.53 2.76
N PHE A 220 7.62 0.82 2.89
CA PHE A 220 7.03 0.36 4.14
C PHE A 220 6.97 -1.17 4.15
N LEU A 221 7.54 -1.80 5.17
CA LEU A 221 7.47 -3.22 5.46
C LEU A 221 6.52 -3.38 6.65
N GLU A 222 5.36 -3.99 6.41
CA GLU A 222 4.18 -4.00 7.27
C GLU A 222 3.84 -5.39 7.78
N GLU A 223 4.16 -5.70 9.03
CA GLU A 223 4.00 -7.03 9.60
C GLU A 223 3.00 -7.07 10.75
N ARG A 224 2.09 -8.05 10.72
CA ARG A 224 1.29 -8.44 11.88
C ARG A 224 2.03 -9.49 12.70
N LEU A 225 2.20 -9.22 13.98
CA LEU A 225 2.77 -10.14 14.95
C LEU A 225 1.67 -10.63 15.89
N GLU A 226 1.49 -11.94 15.94
CA GLU A 226 0.61 -12.58 16.92
C GLU A 226 1.07 -12.29 18.37
N PRO A 227 0.13 -12.31 19.33
CA PRO A 227 0.47 -12.20 20.75
C PRO A 227 1.52 -13.25 21.15
N LYS A 228 2.49 -12.85 21.97
CA LYS A 228 3.53 -13.76 22.49
C LYS A 228 3.93 -13.37 23.90
N GLY A 229 3.63 -14.22 24.87
CA GLY A 229 3.87 -13.93 26.28
C GLY A 229 3.11 -12.67 26.70
N GLU A 230 3.82 -11.71 27.27
CA GLU A 230 3.27 -10.41 27.70
C GLU A 230 3.05 -9.44 26.54
N PHE A 231 3.58 -9.72 25.35
CA PHE A 231 3.42 -8.83 24.21
C PHE A 231 2.06 -9.05 23.54
N PRO A 232 1.23 -8.00 23.39
CA PRO A 232 -0.04 -8.12 22.70
C PRO A 232 0.16 -8.36 21.20
N GLU A 233 -0.95 -8.56 20.49
CA GLU A 233 -0.96 -8.47 19.03
C GLU A 233 -0.45 -7.10 18.60
N ARG A 234 0.44 -7.08 17.62
CA ARG A 234 1.07 -5.86 17.10
C ARG A 234 0.99 -5.81 15.59
N TYR A 235 0.86 -4.60 15.09
CA TYR A 235 1.07 -4.26 13.68
C TYR A 235 2.30 -3.36 13.63
N VAL A 236 3.31 -3.76 12.88
CA VAL A 236 4.61 -3.10 12.84
C VAL A 236 4.88 -2.61 11.44
N ILE A 237 5.15 -1.32 11.31
CA ILE A 237 5.59 -0.70 10.06
C ILE A 237 7.05 -0.33 10.23
N THR A 238 7.92 -0.91 9.42
CA THR A 238 9.34 -0.55 9.33
C THR A 238 9.60 -0.01 7.95
N GLY A 239 10.33 1.10 7.81
CA GLY A 239 10.53 1.66 6.49
C GLY A 239 11.74 2.57 6.35
N PHE A 240 11.94 3.03 5.12
CA PHE A 240 12.97 4.00 4.78
C PHE A 240 12.47 4.94 3.68
N ASN A 241 12.97 6.17 3.71
CA ASN A 241 12.79 7.12 2.63
C ASN A 241 13.93 6.94 1.61
N TYR A 242 13.67 7.22 0.34
CA TYR A 242 14.66 7.08 -0.70
C TYR A 242 14.51 8.14 -1.79
N GLN A 243 15.59 8.30 -2.55
CA GLN A 243 15.61 9.07 -3.78
C GLN A 243 16.15 8.22 -4.92
N MET A 244 15.43 8.23 -6.04
CA MET A 244 15.90 7.63 -7.30
C MET A 244 16.79 8.63 -8.04
N GLN A 245 17.91 8.14 -8.57
CA GLN A 245 18.73 8.84 -9.54
C GLN A 245 18.50 8.15 -10.89
N GLY A 246 17.51 8.66 -11.64
CA GLY A 246 17.03 8.01 -12.87
C GLY A 246 16.44 6.62 -12.60
N ASN A 247 16.79 5.65 -13.45
CA ASN A 247 16.34 4.24 -13.36
C ASN A 247 17.48 3.30 -12.95
N THR A 248 18.59 3.82 -12.43
CA THR A 248 19.87 3.09 -12.29
C THR A 248 20.49 3.16 -10.92
N ARG A 249 19.88 3.91 -9.99
CA ARG A 249 20.37 4.01 -8.63
C ARG A 249 19.30 4.52 -7.68
N LEU A 250 19.33 4.00 -6.47
CA LEU A 250 18.57 4.45 -5.32
C LEU A 250 19.51 4.71 -4.16
N SER A 251 19.27 5.80 -3.43
CA SER A 251 19.92 6.06 -2.13
C SER A 251 18.86 6.28 -1.05
N VAL A 252 19.08 5.71 0.14
CA VAL A 252 18.25 6.00 1.32
C VAL A 252 18.51 7.43 1.77
N VAL A 253 17.45 8.14 2.14
CA VAL A 253 17.49 9.54 2.56
C VAL A 253 17.06 9.64 4.02
N GLY A 254 17.91 10.26 4.85
CA GLY A 254 17.64 10.43 6.28
C GLY A 254 17.61 9.10 7.04
N ASN A 255 16.95 9.11 8.20
CA ASN A 255 16.82 7.92 9.02
C ASN A 255 15.77 6.95 8.47
N SER A 256 16.04 5.66 8.65
CA SER A 256 15.01 4.62 8.60
C SER A 256 14.16 4.68 9.87
N PHE A 257 13.00 4.06 9.85
CA PHE A 257 12.02 4.20 10.93
C PHE A 257 11.28 2.91 11.26
N GLN A 258 10.65 2.93 12.43
CA GLN A 258 9.69 1.92 12.86
C GLN A 258 8.56 2.55 13.68
N ALA A 259 7.33 2.17 13.34
CA ALA A 259 6.12 2.38 14.14
C ALA A 259 5.56 1.03 14.59
N ILE A 260 5.09 0.96 15.82
CA ILE A 260 4.42 -0.21 16.38
C ILE A 260 3.05 0.21 16.87
N TYR A 261 2.04 -0.48 16.37
CA TYR A 261 0.64 -0.28 16.70
C TYR A 261 0.09 -1.48 17.46
N THR A 262 -0.90 -1.23 18.30
CA THR A 262 -1.62 -2.28 19.03
C THR A 262 -3.13 -2.14 18.85
N ARG A 263 -3.89 -3.12 19.32
CA ARG A 263 -5.35 -3.05 19.38
C ARG A 263 -5.89 -2.15 20.48
N LYS A 264 -5.03 -1.64 21.37
CA LYS A 264 -5.42 -0.89 22.57
C LYS A 264 -5.01 0.58 22.45
N SER A 265 -5.96 1.50 22.60
CA SER A 265 -5.75 2.93 22.37
C SER A 265 -4.87 3.62 23.42
N ASP A 266 -4.77 3.03 24.61
CA ASP A 266 -3.91 3.42 25.73
C ASP A 266 -2.48 2.85 25.63
N GLN A 267 -2.25 1.86 24.76
CA GLN A 267 -0.95 1.24 24.57
C GLN A 267 -0.33 1.63 23.23
N ARG A 268 0.42 2.72 23.24
CA ARG A 268 1.14 3.25 22.07
C ARG A 268 2.64 3.23 22.28
N TYR A 269 3.33 2.49 21.42
CA TYR A 269 4.78 2.41 21.46
C TYR A 269 5.40 3.67 20.81
N PRO A 270 6.54 4.17 21.33
CA PRO A 270 7.24 5.30 20.73
C PRO A 270 7.69 4.99 19.29
N TRP A 271 7.61 6.01 18.43
CA TRP A 271 8.25 6.00 17.13
C TRP A 271 9.77 5.85 17.28
N LYS A 272 10.38 5.05 16.42
CA LYS A 272 11.83 4.83 16.41
C LYS A 272 12.43 5.27 15.09
N GLN A 273 13.62 5.83 15.18
CA GLN A 273 14.48 6.14 14.03
C GLN A 273 15.85 5.51 14.24
N TYR A 274 16.45 5.05 13.15
CA TYR A 274 17.78 4.48 13.14
C TYR A 274 18.42 4.67 11.77
N TRP A 275 19.74 4.69 11.74
CA TRP A 275 20.50 4.95 10.53
C TRP A 275 20.80 3.66 9.80
N ILE A 276 20.49 3.62 8.50
CA ILE A 276 20.96 2.59 7.56
C ILE A 276 21.58 3.30 6.36
N ASN A 277 22.89 3.12 6.19
CA ASN A 277 23.56 3.56 4.98
C ASN A 277 23.32 2.54 3.86
N LEU A 278 22.46 2.89 2.91
CA LEU A 278 22.13 2.03 1.78
C LEU A 278 22.10 2.80 0.46
N THR A 279 22.81 2.23 -0.51
CA THR A 279 22.70 2.54 -1.93
C THR A 279 22.48 1.23 -2.69
N ALA A 280 21.59 1.27 -3.69
CA ALA A 280 21.36 0.16 -4.62
C ALA A 280 21.53 0.65 -6.08
N PRO A 281 22.16 -0.16 -6.96
CA PRO A 281 22.14 0.06 -8.41
C PRO A 281 20.78 -0.29 -9.01
#